data_AF-A9GSH2-F1
#
_entry.id   AF-A9GSH2-F1
#
_cell.length_a   1.000
_cell.length_b   1.000
_cell.length_c   1.000
_cell.angle_alpha   90.00
_cell.angle_beta   90.00
_cell.angle_gamma   90.00
#
_symmetry.space_group_name_H-M   'P 1'
#
loop_
_entity.id
_entity.type
_entity.pdbx_description
1 polymer ?
#
loop_
_entity_poly.entity_id
_entity_poly.type
_entity_poly.pdbx_seq_one_letter_code
_entity_poly.pdbx_strand_id
1 'polypeptide(L)'
;MPAQAPAPIAPAPAVPGTGAGARPPGARRRPGGPRARGRRIALVAYYSFAALIIASCTLQLIRQVFFLSAAPSPYASCEEGLLALVRAVERAREAAPGTDGEDAALARFRSTLAPAWTYRDGVAASCRGSEDNERALDAIERLRYAEEHAARREAGDLAPLRRRVRAIVDGQLGPASPR
;
A
#
# COMPACT_ATOMS: atom_id res chain seq x y z
N MET A 1 -28.91 -2.63 -22.89
CA MET A 1 -27.79 -1.67 -22.86
C MET A 1 -26.56 -2.37 -23.43
N PRO A 2 -26.05 -1.96 -24.59
CA PRO A 2 -24.91 -2.65 -25.20
C PRO A 2 -23.61 -2.33 -24.46
N ALA A 3 -22.86 -3.38 -24.15
CA ALA A 3 -21.56 -3.32 -23.50
C ALA A 3 -20.53 -2.67 -24.44
N GLN A 4 -19.92 -1.59 -23.98
CA GLN A 4 -18.90 -0.84 -24.70
C GLN A 4 -17.54 -1.53 -24.51
N ALA A 5 -16.93 -1.98 -25.61
CA ALA A 5 -15.61 -2.60 -25.60
C ALA A 5 -14.51 -1.58 -25.24
N PRO A 6 -13.44 -1.98 -24.52
CA PRO A 6 -12.33 -1.09 -24.20
C PRO A 6 -11.53 -0.71 -25.46
N ALA A 7 -11.12 0.55 -25.53
CA ALA A 7 -10.36 1.12 -26.64
C ALA A 7 -8.96 0.48 -26.79
N PRO A 8 -8.43 0.36 -28.01
CA PRO A 8 -7.06 -0.10 -28.24
C PRO A 8 -6.05 0.92 -27.70
N ILE A 9 -5.05 0.42 -26.96
CA ILE A 9 -3.91 1.20 -26.48
C ILE A 9 -3.10 1.66 -27.71
N ALA A 10 -3.03 2.97 -27.92
CA ALA A 10 -2.23 3.56 -28.98
C ALA A 10 -0.73 3.26 -28.74
N PRO A 11 0.02 2.85 -29.77
CA PRO A 11 1.47 2.73 -29.66
C PRO A 11 2.09 4.12 -29.49
N ALA A 12 3.03 4.22 -28.54
CA ALA A 12 3.81 5.44 -28.30
C ALA A 12 4.54 5.90 -29.57
N PRO A 13 4.68 7.23 -29.80
CA PRO A 13 5.39 7.73 -30.96
C PRO A 13 6.87 7.32 -30.91
N ALA A 14 7.33 6.71 -32.00
CA ALA A 14 8.73 6.41 -32.24
C ALA A 14 9.56 7.70 -32.18
N VAL A 15 10.58 7.70 -31.34
CA VAL A 15 11.56 8.80 -31.25
C VAL A 15 12.26 8.94 -32.61
N PRO A 16 12.36 10.16 -33.18
CA PRO A 16 12.98 10.39 -34.48
C PRO A 16 14.46 10.02 -34.47
N GLY A 17 14.88 9.34 -35.55
CA GLY A 17 16.24 8.91 -35.78
C GLY A 17 17.26 10.05 -35.67
N THR A 18 18.24 9.87 -34.78
CA THR A 18 19.51 10.58 -34.82
C THR A 18 20.23 10.22 -36.12
N GLY A 19 20.32 11.22 -36.99
CA GLY A 19 20.95 11.13 -38.30
C GLY A 19 22.40 10.67 -38.25
N ALA A 20 22.78 10.04 -39.36
CA ALA A 20 24.13 9.69 -39.74
C ALA A 20 25.02 10.95 -39.73
N GLY A 21 25.75 11.14 -38.63
CA GLY A 21 26.91 12.02 -38.54
C GLY A 21 28.18 11.19 -38.77
N ALA A 22 28.95 11.57 -39.79
CA ALA A 22 30.20 10.96 -40.19
C ALA A 22 31.14 10.63 -38.99
N ARG A 23 31.61 9.38 -38.96
CA ARG A 23 32.63 8.89 -38.01
C ARG A 23 33.99 9.49 -38.40
N PRO A 24 34.67 10.28 -37.53
CA PRO A 24 36.09 10.55 -37.74
C PRO A 24 36.91 9.27 -37.47
N PRO A 25 37.93 8.96 -38.29
CA PRO A 25 38.83 7.86 -38.00
C PRO A 25 39.83 8.28 -36.93
N GLY A 26 40.01 7.44 -35.91
CA GLY A 26 41.24 7.41 -35.13
C GLY A 26 41.36 8.44 -34.01
N ALA A 27 40.75 8.14 -32.87
CA ALA A 27 41.37 8.48 -31.58
C ALA A 27 41.37 7.24 -30.70
N ARG A 28 42.36 6.35 -30.91
CA ARG A 28 42.75 5.38 -29.89
C ARG A 28 43.20 6.18 -28.66
N ARG A 29 42.29 6.47 -27.74
CA ARG A 29 42.65 7.02 -26.42
C ARG A 29 43.59 6.03 -25.74
N ARG A 30 44.88 6.33 -25.75
CA ARG A 30 45.90 5.61 -24.98
C ARG A 30 45.44 5.55 -23.51
N PRO A 31 45.22 4.37 -22.93
CA PRO A 31 44.97 4.25 -21.50
C PRO A 31 46.33 4.23 -20.81
N GLY A 32 46.76 5.34 -20.18
CA GLY A 32 48.09 5.34 -19.60
C GLY A 32 48.49 6.58 -18.84
N GLY A 33 47.64 7.05 -17.92
CA GLY A 33 48.05 8.02 -16.91
C GLY A 33 47.58 7.55 -15.52
N PRO A 34 48.36 7.77 -14.45
CA PRO A 34 47.99 7.37 -13.09
C PRO A 34 46.62 7.92 -12.65
N ARG A 35 46.22 9.09 -13.16
CA ARG A 35 44.89 9.69 -12.95
C ARG A 35 43.72 8.86 -13.50
N ALA A 36 43.91 8.16 -14.63
CA ALA A 36 42.87 7.31 -15.22
C ALA A 36 42.66 6.01 -14.42
N ARG A 37 43.73 5.47 -13.81
CA ARG A 37 43.63 4.34 -12.87
C ARG A 37 42.93 4.75 -11.58
N GLY A 38 43.27 5.91 -11.01
CA GLY A 38 42.62 6.43 -9.81
C GLY A 38 41.09 6.56 -9.97
N ARG A 39 40.62 7.09 -11.10
CA ARG A 39 39.17 7.19 -11.39
C ARG A 39 38.49 5.82 -11.48
N ARG A 40 39.14 4.82 -12.09
CA ARG A 40 38.56 3.46 -12.16
C ARG A 40 38.46 2.82 -10.79
N ILE A 41 39.49 2.96 -9.96
CA ILE A 41 39.50 2.44 -8.59
C ILE A 41 38.38 3.11 -7.78
N ALA A 42 38.25 4.44 -7.86
CA ALA A 42 37.19 5.17 -7.17
C ALA A 42 35.79 4.74 -7.61
N LEU A 43 35.55 4.54 -8.91
CA LEU A 43 34.27 4.04 -9.42
C LEU A 43 33.97 2.62 -8.93
N VAL A 44 34.94 1.72 -9.01
CA VAL A 44 34.77 0.33 -8.54
C VAL A 44 34.50 0.30 -7.03
N ALA A 45 35.24 1.08 -6.24
CA ALA A 45 35.01 1.20 -4.81
C ALA A 45 33.61 1.76 -4.49
N TYR A 46 33.19 2.81 -5.21
CA TYR A 46 31.86 3.40 -5.04
C TYR A 46 30.74 2.41 -5.37
N TYR A 47 30.80 1.75 -6.54
CA TYR A 47 29.75 0.82 -6.95
C TYR A 47 29.72 -0.45 -6.11
N SER A 48 30.87 -0.96 -5.67
CA SER A 48 30.91 -2.11 -4.76
C SER A 48 30.32 -1.75 -3.40
N PHE A 49 30.65 -0.59 -2.84
CA PHE A 49 30.07 -0.11 -1.60
C PHE A 49 28.54 0.07 -1.72
N ALA A 50 28.08 0.71 -2.78
CA ALA A 50 26.64 0.87 -3.04
C ALA A 50 25.93 -0.50 -3.18
N ALA A 51 26.53 -1.45 -3.92
CA ALA A 51 25.98 -2.78 -4.08
C ALA A 51 25.91 -3.56 -2.75
N LEU A 52 26.91 -3.42 -1.87
CA LEU A 52 26.90 -4.02 -0.54
C LEU A 52 25.79 -3.47 0.33
N ILE A 53 25.57 -2.14 0.32
CA ILE A 53 24.45 -1.52 1.05
C ILE A 53 23.12 -2.05 0.53
N ILE A 54 22.93 -2.06 -0.79
CA ILE A 54 21.70 -2.56 -1.39
C ILE A 54 21.46 -4.02 -0.99
N ALA A 55 22.46 -4.89 -1.13
CA ALA A 55 22.37 -6.29 -0.76
C ALA A 55 22.05 -6.48 0.74
N SER A 56 22.69 -5.70 1.61
CA SER A 56 22.42 -5.71 3.05
C SER A 56 20.98 -5.30 3.36
N CYS A 57 20.49 -4.20 2.78
CA CYS A 57 19.12 -3.74 2.96
C CYS A 57 18.11 -4.77 2.42
N THR A 58 18.36 -5.35 1.24
CA THR A 58 17.53 -6.41 0.68
C THR A 58 17.48 -7.63 1.61
N LEU A 59 18.62 -8.05 2.17
CA LEU A 59 18.67 -9.20 3.07
C LEU A 59 17.94 -8.92 4.40
N GLN A 60 18.03 -7.70 4.92
CA GLN A 60 17.27 -7.29 6.10
C GLN A 60 15.77 -7.36 5.85
N LEU A 61 15.30 -6.85 4.71
CA LEU A 61 13.89 -6.92 4.31
C LEU A 61 13.41 -8.36 4.13
N ILE A 62 14.21 -9.21 3.48
CA ILE A 62 13.92 -10.65 3.35
C ILE A 62 13.79 -11.29 4.73
N ARG A 63 14.70 -11.00 5.67
CA ARG A 63 14.59 -11.55 7.03
C ARG A 63 13.36 -11.03 7.78
N GLN A 64 13.00 -9.76 7.62
CA GLN A 64 11.82 -9.20 8.25
C GLN A 64 10.53 -9.83 7.73
N VAL A 65 10.42 -10.04 6.42
CA VAL A 65 9.20 -10.57 5.80
C VAL A 65 9.06 -12.09 6.02
N PHE A 66 10.17 -12.84 5.99
CA PHE A 66 10.12 -14.30 6.05
C PHE A 66 10.43 -14.90 7.42
N PHE A 67 11.19 -14.21 8.28
CA PHE A 67 11.75 -14.81 9.50
C PHE A 67 11.41 -14.10 10.81
N LEU A 68 10.98 -12.83 10.82
CA LEU A 68 10.32 -12.30 12.02
C LEU A 68 8.92 -12.89 12.07
N SER A 69 8.81 -13.99 12.82
CA SER A 69 7.58 -14.71 13.05
C SER A 69 6.46 -13.76 13.42
N ALA A 70 5.33 -13.94 12.76
CA ALA A 70 4.02 -13.46 13.19
C ALA A 70 3.95 -13.41 14.72
N ALA A 71 3.52 -12.28 15.28
CA ALA A 71 3.26 -12.21 16.71
C ALA A 71 2.38 -13.42 17.09
N PRO A 72 2.81 -14.25 18.07
CA PRO A 72 2.07 -15.45 18.40
C PRO A 72 0.63 -15.07 18.73
N SER A 73 -0.30 -15.79 18.11
CA SER A 73 -1.73 -15.55 18.32
C SER A 73 -2.07 -15.74 19.80
N PRO A 74 -2.76 -14.78 20.45
CA PRO A 74 -3.23 -14.95 21.82
C PRO A 74 -4.44 -15.90 21.91
N TYR A 75 -5.02 -16.31 20.78
CA TYR A 75 -6.19 -17.17 20.72
C TYR A 75 -5.82 -18.64 20.90
N ALA A 76 -6.68 -19.40 21.59
CA ALA A 76 -6.45 -20.81 21.89
C ALA A 76 -6.67 -21.72 20.67
N SER A 77 -7.48 -21.29 19.71
CA SER A 77 -7.74 -22.02 18.46
C SER A 77 -7.81 -21.11 17.23
N CYS A 78 -7.70 -21.71 16.05
CA CYS A 78 -7.87 -21.01 14.78
C CYS A 78 -9.27 -20.38 14.67
N GLU A 79 -10.32 -21.12 15.04
CA GLU A 79 -11.71 -20.65 14.96
C GLU A 79 -11.95 -19.42 15.85
N GLU A 80 -11.38 -19.42 17.05
CA GLU A 80 -11.41 -18.25 17.94
C GLU A 80 -10.73 -17.03 17.30
N GLY A 81 -9.57 -17.26 16.66
CA GLY A 81 -8.85 -16.24 15.91
C GLY A 81 -9.67 -15.68 14.74
N LEU A 82 -10.29 -16.54 13.93
CA LEU A 82 -11.15 -16.12 12.82
C LEU A 82 -12.35 -15.30 13.29
N LEU A 83 -13.02 -15.73 14.37
CA LEU A 83 -14.13 -14.98 14.97
C LEU A 83 -13.69 -13.61 15.49
N ALA A 84 -12.50 -13.54 16.11
CA ALA A 84 -11.96 -12.27 16.58
C ALA A 84 -11.65 -11.31 15.41
N LEU A 85 -11.15 -11.82 14.28
CA LEU A 85 -10.90 -11.02 13.08
C LEU A 85 -12.21 -10.47 12.48
N VAL A 86 -13.25 -11.30 12.35
CA VAL A 86 -14.58 -10.86 11.86
C VAL A 86 -15.16 -9.77 12.74
N ARG A 87 -15.23 -10.00 14.06
CA ARG A 87 -15.74 -9.00 15.02
C ARG A 87 -14.96 -7.69 14.96
N ALA A 88 -13.66 -7.75 14.69
CA ALA A 88 -12.85 -6.54 14.53
C ALA A 88 -13.20 -5.77 13.25
N VAL A 89 -13.48 -6.47 12.14
CA VAL A 89 -13.96 -5.82 10.90
C VAL A 89 -15.32 -5.18 11.10
N GLU A 90 -16.25 -5.86 11.78
CA GLU A 90 -17.58 -5.33 12.10
C GLU A 90 -17.50 -4.05 12.94
N ARG A 91 -16.73 -4.08 14.04
CA ARG A 91 -16.48 -2.88 14.86
C ARG A 91 -15.83 -1.75 14.05
N ALA A 92 -14.89 -2.06 13.17
CA ALA A 92 -14.21 -1.07 12.35
C ALA A 92 -15.17 -0.42 11.34
N ARG A 93 -16.05 -1.21 10.72
CA ARG A 93 -17.12 -0.73 9.84
C ARG A 93 -18.06 0.21 10.59
N GLU A 94 -18.49 -0.14 11.79
CA GLU A 94 -19.38 0.71 12.61
C GLU A 94 -18.72 2.01 13.06
N ALA A 95 -17.40 2.00 13.26
CA ALA A 95 -16.64 3.16 13.73
C ALA A 95 -16.25 4.15 12.62
N ALA A 96 -16.31 3.75 11.35
CA ALA A 96 -15.84 4.56 10.23
C ALA A 96 -16.79 5.72 9.83
N PRO A 97 -18.13 5.61 9.92
CA PRO A 97 -19.04 6.71 9.60
C PRO A 97 -18.84 7.93 10.49
N GLY A 98 -19.25 9.09 9.98
CA GLY A 98 -19.31 10.33 10.77
C GLY A 98 -17.99 11.10 10.88
N THR A 99 -16.91 10.66 10.25
CA THR A 99 -15.64 11.39 10.23
C THR A 99 -15.65 12.53 9.21
N ASP A 100 -14.77 13.52 9.43
CA ASP A 100 -14.60 14.67 8.54
C ASP A 100 -13.60 14.35 7.42
N GLY A 101 -13.99 13.43 6.52
CA GLY A 101 -13.26 13.14 5.29
C GLY A 101 -12.67 11.73 5.21
N GLU A 102 -12.16 11.41 4.03
CA GLU A 102 -11.67 10.09 3.63
C GLU A 102 -10.53 9.59 4.53
N ASP A 103 -9.49 10.39 4.71
CA ASP A 103 -8.31 10.01 5.51
C ASP A 103 -8.68 9.75 6.97
N ALA A 104 -9.62 10.54 7.53
CA ALA A 104 -10.10 10.38 8.89
C ALA A 104 -10.96 9.12 9.05
N ALA A 105 -11.83 8.80 8.09
CA ALA A 105 -12.57 7.53 8.07
C ALA A 105 -11.61 6.33 8.00
N LEU A 106 -10.60 6.41 7.13
CA LEU A 106 -9.66 5.33 6.93
C LEU A 106 -8.76 5.11 8.16
N ALA A 107 -8.27 6.18 8.77
CA ALA A 107 -7.51 6.12 10.01
C ALA A 107 -8.34 5.53 11.16
N ARG A 108 -9.62 5.89 11.26
CA ARG A 108 -10.52 5.35 12.29
C ARG A 108 -10.87 3.89 12.06
N PHE A 109 -11.13 3.49 10.82
CA PHE A 109 -11.32 2.09 10.44
C PHE A 109 -10.08 1.26 10.83
N ARG A 110 -8.89 1.66 10.38
CA ARG A 110 -7.63 0.94 10.62
C ARG A 110 -7.26 0.85 12.10
N SER A 111 -7.44 1.93 12.86
CA SER A 111 -7.19 1.91 14.31
C SER A 111 -8.15 0.99 15.07
N THR A 112 -9.39 0.82 14.59
CA THR A 112 -10.40 -0.03 15.23
C THR A 112 -10.19 -1.53 14.96
N LEU A 113 -9.50 -1.88 13.86
CA LEU A 113 -9.08 -3.25 13.56
C LEU A 113 -8.10 -3.81 14.61
N ALA A 114 -7.32 -2.94 15.26
CA ALA A 114 -6.44 -3.34 16.35
C ALA A 114 -7.25 -3.72 17.61
N PRO A 115 -6.72 -4.62 18.47
CA PRO A 115 -5.46 -5.36 18.31
C PRO A 115 -5.59 -6.64 17.47
N ALA A 116 -6.82 -7.11 17.16
CA ALA A 116 -7.04 -8.42 16.57
C ALA A 116 -6.27 -8.63 15.25
N TRP A 117 -6.25 -7.60 14.39
CA TRP A 117 -5.56 -7.65 13.11
C TRP A 117 -4.03 -7.60 13.21
N THR A 118 -3.47 -7.24 14.37
CA THR A 118 -2.02 -7.36 14.63
C THR A 118 -1.57 -8.83 14.70
N TYR A 119 -2.48 -9.73 15.10
CA TYR A 119 -2.19 -11.16 15.25
C TYR A 119 -2.65 -11.99 14.04
N ARG A 120 -3.03 -11.36 12.91
CA ARG A 120 -3.54 -12.05 11.72
C ARG A 120 -2.61 -13.16 11.25
N ASP A 121 -1.31 -12.89 11.17
CA ASP A 121 -0.35 -13.91 10.72
C ASP A 121 -0.21 -15.06 11.71
N GLY A 122 -0.42 -14.80 13.01
CA GLY A 122 -0.44 -15.82 14.05
C GLY A 122 -1.69 -16.71 13.94
N VAL A 123 -2.84 -16.10 13.64
CA VAL A 123 -4.08 -16.83 13.33
C VAL A 123 -3.88 -17.67 12.06
N ALA A 124 -3.32 -17.09 11.00
CA ALA A 124 -3.00 -17.82 9.77
C ALA A 124 -2.11 -19.04 10.04
N ALA A 125 -1.07 -18.87 10.87
CA ALA A 125 -0.20 -19.96 11.26
C ALA A 125 -0.92 -21.08 12.02
N SER A 126 -1.90 -20.74 12.87
CA SER A 126 -2.73 -21.70 13.61
C SER A 126 -3.78 -22.41 12.75
N CYS A 127 -4.19 -21.81 11.64
CA CYS A 127 -5.18 -22.37 10.71
C CYS A 127 -4.57 -23.29 9.65
N ARG A 128 -3.23 -23.36 9.56
CA ARG A 128 -2.54 -24.18 8.56
C ARG A 128 -2.90 -25.66 8.69
N GLY A 129 -3.17 -26.29 7.56
CA GLY A 129 -3.50 -27.73 7.49
C GLY A 129 -4.99 -28.04 7.51
N SER A 130 -5.86 -27.02 7.54
CA SER A 130 -7.30 -27.13 7.31
C SER A 130 -7.71 -26.24 6.15
N GLU A 131 -8.06 -26.84 5.01
CA GLU A 131 -8.46 -26.10 3.81
C GLU A 131 -9.68 -25.20 4.05
N ASP A 132 -10.62 -25.64 4.90
CA ASP A 132 -11.80 -24.84 5.25
C ASP A 132 -11.43 -23.60 6.05
N ASN A 133 -10.51 -23.73 7.02
CA ASN A 133 -10.07 -22.62 7.85
C ASN A 133 -9.22 -21.62 7.05
N GLU A 134 -8.37 -22.11 6.14
CA GLU A 134 -7.60 -21.26 5.23
C GLU A 134 -8.53 -20.49 4.27
N ARG A 135 -9.56 -21.15 3.72
CA ARG A 135 -10.58 -20.48 2.90
C ARG A 135 -11.38 -19.45 3.69
N ALA A 136 -11.73 -19.74 4.93
CA ALA A 136 -12.42 -18.79 5.80
C ALA A 136 -11.57 -17.55 6.06
N LEU A 137 -10.28 -17.72 6.32
CA LEU A 137 -9.35 -16.60 6.50
C LEU A 137 -9.26 -15.72 5.24
N ASP A 138 -9.11 -16.31 4.05
CA ASP A 138 -9.08 -15.57 2.78
C ASP A 138 -10.37 -14.76 2.56
N ALA A 139 -11.54 -15.36 2.86
CA ALA A 139 -12.82 -14.68 2.76
C ALA A 139 -12.91 -13.47 3.72
N ILE A 140 -12.41 -13.59 4.95
CA ILE A 140 -12.38 -12.50 5.93
C ILE A 140 -11.45 -11.37 5.47
N GLU A 141 -10.32 -11.70 4.84
CA GLU A 141 -9.40 -10.70 4.29
C GLU A 141 -10.01 -9.92 3.12
N ARG A 142 -10.70 -10.62 2.22
CA ARG A 142 -11.47 -9.98 1.15
C ARG A 142 -12.56 -9.07 1.72
N LEU A 143 -13.25 -9.51 2.78
CA LEU A 143 -14.26 -8.69 3.46
C LEU A 143 -13.63 -7.42 4.04
N ARG A 144 -12.53 -7.52 4.80
CA ARG A 144 -11.82 -6.35 5.32
C ARG A 144 -11.45 -5.38 4.20
N TYR A 145 -10.88 -5.90 3.11
CA TYR A 145 -10.49 -5.08 1.97
C TYR A 145 -11.70 -4.36 1.36
N ALA A 146 -12.82 -5.06 1.17
CA ALA A 146 -14.05 -4.46 0.65
C ALA A 146 -14.62 -3.38 1.57
N GLU A 147 -14.63 -3.61 2.88
CA GLU A 147 -15.11 -2.65 3.88
C GLU A 147 -14.22 -1.40 3.97
N GLU A 148 -12.90 -1.56 3.88
CA GLU A 148 -11.97 -0.43 3.83
C GLU A 148 -12.24 0.44 2.58
N HIS A 149 -12.52 -0.19 1.44
CA HIS A 149 -12.89 0.52 0.20
C HIS A 149 -14.27 1.16 0.29
N ALA A 150 -15.21 0.55 0.99
CA ALA A 150 -16.53 1.11 1.23
C ALA A 150 -16.43 2.36 2.11
N ALA A 151 -15.70 2.29 3.22
CA ALA A 151 -15.45 3.42 4.11
C ALA A 151 -14.81 4.61 3.38
N ARG A 152 -13.86 4.33 2.48
CA ARG A 152 -13.22 5.34 1.63
C ARG A 152 -14.22 6.07 0.75
N ARG A 153 -15.07 5.32 0.03
CA ARG A 153 -16.09 5.89 -0.87
C ARG A 153 -17.14 6.67 -0.11
N GLU A 154 -17.69 6.09 0.96
CA GLU A 154 -18.72 6.73 1.77
C GLU A 154 -18.25 8.06 2.36
N ALA A 155 -17.02 8.10 2.91
CA ALA A 155 -16.45 9.32 3.44
C ALA A 155 -16.14 10.37 2.36
N GLY A 156 -15.66 9.92 1.18
CA GLY A 156 -15.41 10.77 0.02
C GLY A 156 -16.67 11.48 -0.48
N ASP A 157 -17.79 10.74 -0.55
CA ASP A 157 -19.07 11.26 -1.06
C ASP A 157 -19.83 12.10 -0.02
N LEU A 158 -19.83 11.68 1.26
CA LEU A 158 -20.61 12.33 2.31
C LEU A 158 -19.94 13.57 2.91
N ALA A 159 -18.61 13.65 2.97
CA ALA A 159 -17.94 14.78 3.60
C ALA A 159 -18.20 16.12 2.88
N PRO A 160 -18.12 16.21 1.53
CA PRO A 160 -18.50 17.42 0.80
C PRO A 160 -19.97 17.79 1.00
N LEU A 161 -20.86 16.79 1.03
CA LEU A 161 -22.30 17.01 1.24
C LEU A 161 -22.57 17.60 2.62
N ARG A 162 -21.96 17.05 3.68
CA ARG A 162 -22.08 17.58 5.05
C ARG A 162 -21.57 19.01 5.16
N ARG A 163 -20.44 19.34 4.51
CA ARG A 163 -19.94 20.73 4.46
C ARG A 163 -20.93 21.68 3.78
N ARG A 164 -21.54 21.26 2.66
CA ARG A 164 -22.57 22.06 1.98
C ARG A 164 -23.81 22.25 2.87
N VAL A 165 -24.29 21.19 3.52
CA VAL A 165 -25.44 21.27 4.42
C VAL A 165 -25.15 22.18 5.61
N ARG A 166 -23.98 22.05 6.26
CA ARG A 166 -23.55 22.95 7.35
C ARG A 166 -23.53 24.41 6.87
N ALA A 167 -22.94 24.69 5.71
CA ALA A 167 -22.91 26.05 5.14
C ALA A 167 -24.32 26.62 4.87
N ILE A 168 -25.27 25.79 4.43
CA ILE A 168 -26.67 26.20 4.23
C ILE A 168 -27.34 26.49 5.58
N VAL A 169 -27.16 25.60 6.58
CA VAL A 169 -27.75 25.78 7.91
C VAL A 169 -27.20 27.04 8.58
N ASP A 170 -25.87 27.21 8.61
CA ASP A 170 -25.22 28.35 9.24
C ASP A 170 -25.55 29.68 8.53
N GLY A 171 -25.68 29.65 7.19
CA GLY A 171 -25.94 30.85 6.38
C GLY A 171 -27.41 31.25 6.26
N GLN A 172 -28.34 30.29 6.22
CA GLN A 172 -29.77 30.55 5.97
C GLN A 172 -30.65 30.43 7.23
N LEU A 173 -30.29 29.58 8.19
CA LEU A 173 -31.09 29.37 9.40
C LEU A 173 -30.57 30.17 10.61
N GLY A 174 -29.37 30.76 10.50
CA GLY A 174 -28.72 31.54 11.56
C GLY A 174 -28.35 30.69 12.78
N PRO A 175 -27.42 31.15 13.64
CA PRO A 175 -27.17 30.49 14.90
C PRO A 175 -28.48 30.49 15.70
N ALA A 176 -29.00 29.31 16.03
CA ALA A 176 -30.19 29.16 16.85
C ALA A 176 -30.02 30.00 18.12
N SER A 177 -30.70 31.14 18.15
CA SER A 177 -30.65 32.08 19.27
C SER A 177 -31.24 31.38 20.49
N PRO A 178 -30.50 31.23 21.60
CA PRO A 178 -31.05 30.65 22.81
C PRO A 178 -32.11 31.62 23.37
N ARG A 179 -33.34 31.15 23.50
CA ARG A 179 -34.37 31.78 24.34
C ARG A 179 -34.32 31.18 25.73
#